data_AF-A0A430AVD7-F1
#
_entry.id   AF-A0A430AVD7-F1
#
_cell.length_a   1.000
_cell.length_b   1.000
_cell.length_c   1.000
_cell.angle_alpha   90.00
_cell.angle_beta   90.00
_cell.angle_gamma   90.00
#
_symmetry.space_group_name_H-M   'P 1'
#
loop_
_entity.id
_entity.type
_entity.pdbx_description
1 polymer ?
#
loop_
_entity_poly.entity_id
_entity_poly.type
_entity_poly.pdbx_seq_one_letter_code
_entity_poly.pdbx_strand_id
1 'polypeptide(L)'
;MRVLFGSLAVVFLFGSIPKFKPDTAGYDITTFFRKNKKEYNNFTNKLRGTFSLVLVILFLLLFLSSFIFEYPNNETVVTRTFFFVLFVAIIFSIIVEIQWYKTQKNNRKK
;
A
#
# COMPACT_ATOMS: atom_id res chain seq x y z
N MET A 1 -17.84 11.74 -3.22
CA MET A 1 -16.58 11.47 -2.51
C MET A 1 -16.68 10.41 -1.41
N ARG A 2 -17.78 10.36 -0.62
CA ARG A 2 -18.01 9.34 0.42
C ARG A 2 -17.76 7.90 -0.05
N VAL A 3 -18.44 7.48 -1.11
CA VAL A 3 -18.31 6.13 -1.68
C VAL A 3 -16.86 5.85 -2.07
N LEU A 4 -16.19 6.80 -2.74
CA LEU A 4 -14.79 6.67 -3.15
C LEU A 4 -13.85 6.49 -1.95
N PHE A 5 -13.95 7.33 -0.91
CA PHE A 5 -13.10 7.19 0.28
C PHE A 5 -13.38 5.89 1.03
N GLY A 6 -14.66 5.50 1.16
CA GLY A 6 -15.04 4.24 1.78
C GLY A 6 -14.51 3.02 1.02
N SER A 7 -14.70 2.98 -0.30
CA SER A 7 -14.18 1.90 -1.15
C SER A 7 -12.65 1.81 -1.09
N LEU A 8 -11.94 2.93 -1.13
CA LEU A 8 -10.48 2.94 -0.99
C LEU A 8 -10.04 2.43 0.38
N ALA A 9 -10.69 2.87 1.47
CA ALA A 9 -10.39 2.38 2.82
C ALA A 9 -10.54 0.85 2.91
N VAL A 10 -11.60 0.28 2.33
CA VAL A 10 -11.81 -1.18 2.30
C VAL A 10 -10.72 -1.88 1.49
N VAL A 11 -10.39 -1.38 0.30
CA VAL A 11 -9.33 -1.97 -0.55
C VAL A 11 -7.99 -1.99 0.18
N PHE A 12 -7.59 -0.88 0.80
CA PHE A 12 -6.33 -0.84 1.57
C PHE A 12 -6.40 -1.68 2.84
N LEU A 13 -7.57 -1.89 3.42
CA LEU A 13 -7.75 -2.77 4.59
C LEU A 13 -7.45 -4.23 4.22
N PHE A 14 -7.97 -4.71 3.08
CA PHE A 14 -7.58 -6.03 2.55
C PHE A 14 -6.09 -6.08 2.16
N GLY A 15 -5.56 -5.00 1.58
CA GLY A 15 -4.13 -4.85 1.29
C GLY A 15 -3.23 -4.81 2.52
N SER A 16 -3.78 -4.63 3.72
CA SER A 16 -3.03 -4.60 4.98
C SER A 16 -2.91 -5.96 5.67
N ILE A 17 -3.77 -6.92 5.31
CA ILE A 17 -3.79 -8.28 5.88
C ILE A 17 -2.41 -8.97 5.85
N PRO A 18 -1.60 -8.85 4.76
CA PRO A 18 -0.27 -9.46 4.72
C PRO A 18 0.69 -8.96 5.83
N LYS A 19 0.41 -7.84 6.50
CA LYS A 19 1.16 -7.40 7.69
C LYS A 19 1.05 -8.40 8.84
N PHE A 20 -0.16 -8.91 9.07
CA PHE A 20 -0.48 -9.79 10.20
C PHE A 20 -0.24 -11.26 9.87
N LYS A 21 -0.26 -11.61 8.59
CA LYS A 21 0.10 -12.94 8.07
C LYS A 21 1.15 -12.82 6.97
N PRO A 22 2.43 -12.57 7.33
CA PRO A 22 3.49 -12.34 6.35
C PRO A 22 3.85 -13.57 5.53
N ASP A 23 3.56 -14.78 6.03
CA ASP A 23 3.77 -16.06 5.33
C ASP A 23 2.77 -16.30 4.18
N THR A 24 1.74 -15.47 4.02
CA THR A 24 0.81 -15.55 2.89
C THR A 24 1.53 -15.11 1.62
N ALA A 25 1.33 -15.79 0.49
CA ALA A 25 1.84 -15.32 -0.80
C ALA A 25 1.31 -13.90 -1.06
N GLY A 26 2.19 -12.90 -1.00
CA GLY A 26 1.81 -11.51 -1.23
C GLY A 26 1.33 -11.32 -2.68
N TYR A 27 0.65 -10.22 -2.94
CA TYR A 27 0.12 -9.86 -4.28
C TYR A 27 1.21 -9.48 -5.30
N ASP A 28 2.47 -9.87 -5.08
CA ASP A 28 3.62 -9.47 -5.89
C ASP A 28 4.06 -10.59 -6.84
N ILE A 29 3.82 -10.38 -8.14
CA ILE A 29 4.20 -11.30 -9.23
C ILE A 29 5.74 -11.44 -9.33
N THR A 30 6.51 -10.42 -8.94
CA THR A 30 7.98 -10.47 -9.01
C THR A 30 8.58 -11.50 -8.06
N THR A 31 7.81 -11.96 -7.05
CA THR A 31 8.22 -13.01 -6.11
C THR A 31 8.54 -14.33 -6.83
N PHE A 32 7.90 -14.63 -7.95
CA PHE A 32 8.14 -15.87 -8.70
C PHE A 32 9.58 -16.00 -9.21
N PHE A 33 10.19 -14.88 -9.60
CA PHE A 33 11.53 -14.83 -10.19
C PHE A 33 12.65 -14.67 -9.16
N ARG A 34 12.33 -14.50 -7.87
CA ARG A 34 13.33 -14.28 -6.82
C ARG A 34 13.84 -15.59 -6.24
N LYS A 35 15.16 -15.66 -5.97
CA LYS A 35 15.79 -16.81 -5.29
C LYS A 35 15.34 -16.93 -3.82
N ASN A 36 15.28 -15.82 -3.09
CA ASN A 36 14.89 -15.82 -1.66
C ASN A 36 13.41 -15.46 -1.47
N LYS A 37 12.50 -16.30 -1.99
CA LYS A 37 11.05 -16.02 -2.02
C LYS A 37 10.46 -15.72 -0.64
N LYS A 38 10.73 -16.58 0.34
CA LYS A 38 10.14 -16.46 1.69
C LYS A 38 10.63 -15.22 2.43
N GLU A 39 11.93 -14.93 2.35
CA GLU A 39 12.55 -13.76 2.99
C GLU A 39 12.05 -12.45 2.34
N TYR A 40 12.00 -12.41 1.00
CA TYR A 40 11.45 -11.27 0.27
C TYR A 40 9.99 -11.03 0.62
N ASN A 41 9.18 -12.09 0.56
CA ASN A 41 7.74 -11.99 0.82
C ASN A 41 7.45 -11.51 2.24
N ASN A 42 8.16 -12.02 3.26
CA ASN A 42 8.01 -11.52 4.64
C ASN A 42 8.41 -10.05 4.78
N PHE A 43 9.50 -9.63 4.13
CA PHE A 43 9.95 -8.24 4.14
C PHE A 43 8.94 -7.30 3.47
N THR A 44 8.53 -7.63 2.25
CA THR A 44 7.63 -6.79 1.47
C THR A 44 6.22 -6.76 2.04
N ASN A 45 5.70 -7.89 2.53
CA ASN A 45 4.38 -7.95 3.17
C ASN A 45 4.33 -7.09 4.44
N LYS A 46 5.40 -7.07 5.24
CA LYS A 46 5.48 -6.21 6.42
C LYS A 46 5.46 -4.73 6.07
N LEU A 47 6.25 -4.32 5.06
CA LEU A 47 6.30 -2.92 4.61
C LEU A 47 5.02 -2.50 3.91
N ARG A 48 4.58 -3.24 2.89
CA ARG A 48 3.34 -2.99 2.14
C ARG A 48 2.14 -3.00 3.06
N GLY A 49 2.03 -3.98 3.94
CA GLY A 49 0.90 -4.06 4.86
C GLY A 49 0.90 -2.91 5.88
N THR A 50 2.07 -2.42 6.31
CA THR A 50 2.15 -1.22 7.17
C THR A 50 1.73 0.03 6.42
N PHE A 51 2.20 0.21 5.19
CA PHE A 51 1.80 1.33 4.34
C PHE A 51 0.31 1.32 4.01
N SER A 52 -0.24 0.16 3.68
CA SER A 52 -1.68 -0.04 3.49
C SER A 52 -2.47 0.37 4.73
N LEU A 53 -2.04 0.03 5.95
CA LEU A 53 -2.71 0.49 7.18
C LEU A 53 -2.71 2.02 7.33
N VAL A 54 -1.59 2.68 7.02
CA VAL A 54 -1.52 4.15 7.08
C VAL A 54 -2.53 4.76 6.11
N LEU A 55 -2.64 4.20 4.90
CA LEU A 55 -3.64 4.64 3.93
C LEU A 55 -5.07 4.35 4.40
N VAL A 56 -5.34 3.20 5.04
CA VAL A 56 -6.65 2.91 5.64
C VAL A 56 -7.03 4.02 6.62
N ILE A 57 -6.14 4.36 7.55
CA ILE A 57 -6.41 5.40 8.55
C ILE A 57 -6.69 6.73 7.86
N LEU A 58 -5.88 7.11 6.86
CA LEU A 58 -6.06 8.34 6.10
C LEU A 58 -7.42 8.38 5.37
N PHE A 59 -7.77 7.32 4.63
CA PHE A 59 -9.04 7.27 3.90
C PHE A 59 -10.25 7.16 4.81
N LEU A 60 -10.10 6.52 5.98
CA LEU A 60 -11.16 6.45 6.98
C LEU A 60 -11.40 7.82 7.62
N LEU A 61 -10.35 8.60 7.89
CA LEU A 61 -10.48 9.99 8.33
C LEU A 61 -11.14 10.87 7.27
N LEU A 62 -10.77 10.73 5.99
CA LEU A 62 -11.40 11.45 4.88
C LEU A 62 -12.86 11.02 4.66
N PHE A 63 -13.17 9.75 4.89
CA PHE A 63 -14.52 9.24 4.85
C PHE A 63 -15.37 9.87 5.97
N LEU A 64 -14.89 9.85 7.21
CA LEU A 64 -15.56 10.47 8.36
C LEU A 64 -15.72 11.99 8.18
N SER A 65 -14.67 12.68 7.72
CA SER A 65 -14.72 14.12 7.48
C SER A 65 -15.73 14.47 6.40
N SER A 66 -15.99 13.59 5.43
CA SER A 66 -16.97 13.83 4.36
C SER A 66 -18.44 13.81 4.80
N PHE A 67 -18.72 13.44 6.06
CA PHE A 67 -20.03 13.65 6.68
C PHE A 67 -20.19 15.07 7.24
N ILE A 68 -19.08 15.72 7.62
CA ILE A 68 -19.06 17.06 8.19
C ILE A 68 -18.83 18.11 7.10
N PHE A 69 -17.90 17.83 6.18
CA PHE A 69 -17.52 18.70 5.08
C PHE A 69 -18.09 18.18 3.76
N GLU A 70 -18.72 19.06 2.99
CA GLU A 70 -19.19 18.75 1.66
C GLU A 70 -18.04 18.83 0.66
N TYR A 71 -17.50 17.67 0.28
CA TYR A 71 -16.45 17.61 -0.74
C TYR A 71 -17.06 17.59 -2.14
N PRO A 72 -16.61 18.46 -3.06
CA PRO A 72 -17.10 18.47 -4.43
C PRO A 72 -16.84 17.13 -5.10
N ASN A 73 -17.89 16.52 -5.63
CA ASN A 73 -17.85 15.22 -6.29
C ASN A 73 -17.94 15.37 -7.81
N ASN A 74 -17.00 16.13 -8.38
CA ASN A 74 -16.88 16.28 -9.83
C ASN A 74 -15.82 15.31 -10.39
N GLU A 75 -15.92 15.03 -11.69
CA GLU A 75 -15.03 14.08 -12.38
C GLU A 75 -13.56 14.49 -12.24
N THR A 76 -13.26 15.79 -12.34
CA THR A 76 -11.89 16.31 -12.23
C THR A 76 -11.25 16.01 -10.88
N VAL A 77 -11.97 16.21 -9.77
CA VAL A 77 -11.47 15.92 -8.41
C VAL A 77 -11.27 14.43 -8.22
N VAL A 78 -12.22 13.61 -8.66
CA VAL A 78 -12.13 12.14 -8.60
C VAL A 78 -10.91 11.63 -9.38
N THR A 79 -10.75 12.08 -10.62
CA THR A 79 -9.62 11.70 -11.48
C THR A 79 -8.29 12.14 -10.88
N ARG A 80 -8.21 13.36 -10.32
CA ARG A 80 -7.00 13.86 -9.64
C ARG A 80 -6.65 13.04 -8.41
N THR A 81 -7.64 12.69 -7.58
CA THR A 81 -7.44 11.82 -6.41
C THR A 81 -6.95 10.44 -6.83
N PHE A 82 -7.54 9.86 -7.88
CA PHE A 82 -7.12 8.55 -8.40
C PHE A 82 -5.67 8.55 -8.86
N PHE A 83 -5.26 9.53 -9.69
CA PHE A 83 -3.87 9.65 -10.13
C PHE A 83 -2.89 9.91 -8.98
N PHE A 84 -3.29 10.68 -7.99
CA PHE A 84 -2.48 10.88 -6.79
C PHE A 84 -2.24 9.57 -6.04
N VAL A 85 -3.29 8.76 -5.82
CA VAL A 85 -3.16 7.46 -5.16
C VAL A 85 -2.26 6.51 -5.95
N LEU A 86 -2.42 6.46 -7.28
CA LEU A 86 -1.54 5.67 -8.16
C LEU A 86 -0.08 6.10 -8.03
N PHE A 87 0.18 7.41 -8.08
CA PHE A 87 1.54 7.95 -7.96
C PHE A 87 2.20 7.56 -6.64
N VAL A 88 1.48 7.69 -5.52
CA VAL A 88 1.99 7.28 -4.20
C VAL A 88 2.24 5.78 -4.16
N ALA A 89 1.36 4.95 -4.73
CA ALA A 89 1.54 3.50 -4.77
C ALA A 89 2.78 3.06 -5.58
N ILE A 90 3.06 3.74 -6.71
CA ILE A 90 4.24 3.51 -7.53
C ILE A 90 5.51 3.89 -6.76
N ILE A 91 5.55 5.10 -6.17
CA ILE A 91 6.69 5.55 -5.36
C ILE A 91 6.96 4.56 -4.23
N PHE A 92 5.91 4.13 -3.53
CA PHE A 92 6.06 3.18 -2.45
C PHE A 92 6.64 1.84 -2.93
N SER A 93 6.20 1.34 -4.08
CA SER A 93 6.75 0.13 -4.69
C SER A 93 8.25 0.26 -4.98
N ILE A 94 8.70 1.42 -5.47
CA ILE A 94 10.12 1.72 -5.68
C ILE A 94 10.88 1.75 -4.35
N ILE A 95 10.34 2.39 -3.31
CA ILE A 95 10.97 2.46 -1.97
C ILE A 95 11.16 1.05 -1.41
N VAL A 96 10.16 0.18 -1.50
CA VAL A 96 10.24 -1.22 -1.03
C VAL A 96 11.40 -1.94 -1.73
N GLU A 97 11.56 -1.76 -3.04
CA GLU A 97 12.65 -2.41 -3.78
C GLU A 97 14.02 -1.87 -3.38
N ILE A 98 14.16 -0.55 -3.23
CA ILE A 98 15.40 0.08 -2.75
C ILE A 98 15.76 -0.42 -1.35
N GLN A 99 14.79 -0.50 -0.44
CA GLN A 99 15.03 -0.97 0.92
C GLN A 99 15.41 -2.46 0.93
N TRP A 100 14.75 -3.29 0.11
CA TRP A 100 15.13 -4.69 -0.04
C TRP A 100 16.57 -4.86 -0.54
N TYR A 101 16.96 -4.08 -1.56
CA TYR A 101 18.33 -4.10 -2.08
C TYR A 101 19.36 -3.72 -1.01
N LYS A 102 19.07 -2.71 -0.18
CA LYS A 102 19.93 -2.32 0.96
C LYS A 102 20.05 -3.46 1.98
N THR A 103 18.95 -4.13 2.33
CA THR A 103 18.95 -5.28 3.26
C THR A 103 19.83 -6.41 2.74
N GLN A 104 19.70 -6.77 1.47
CA GLN A 104 20.51 -7.81 0.83
C GLN A 104 22.00 -7.44 0.80
N LYS A 105 22.34 -6.18 0.51
CA LYS A 105 23.73 -5.70 0.51
C LYS A 105 24.37 -5.78 1.90
N ASN A 106 23.63 -5.49 2.96
CA ASN A 106 24.12 -5.60 4.33
C ASN A 106 24.32 -7.06 4.77
N ASN A 107 23.42 -7.96 4.39
CA ASN A 107 23.54 -9.39 4.71
C ASN A 107 24.73 -10.06 4.01
N ARG A 108 25.20 -9.55 2.87
CA ARG A 108 26.41 -10.04 2.19
C ARG A 108 27.74 -9.54 2.78
N LYS A 109 27.69 -8.53 3.65
CA LYS A 109 28.88 -7.93 4.29
C LYS A 109 29.12 -8.46 5.71
N LYS A 110 28.16 -9.19 6.27
CA LYS A 110 28.33 -9.98 7.50
C LYS A 110 28.78 -11.38 7.13
#